data_AF-A0A4Q6AR82-F1
#
_entry.id   AF-A0A4Q6AR82-F1
#
_cell.length_a   1.000
_cell.length_b   1.000
_cell.length_c   1.000
_cell.angle_alpha   90.00
_cell.angle_beta   90.00
_cell.angle_gamma   90.00
#
_symmetry.space_group_name_H-M   'P 1'
#
loop_
_entity.id
_entity.type
_entity.pdbx_description
1 polymer ?
#
loop_
_entity_poly.entity_id
_entity_poly.type
_entity_poly.pdbx_seq_one_letter_code
_entity_poly.pdbx_strand_id
1 'polypeptide(L)'
;MASLKIPHLPMVIREAFAVYNQDDSLDSLNSLTVSALADRAKLPLDGVMKRLTQIETMAENVEVSCTELQTLLNAKTKGIYLLDVRQPWEFDLCHLDGSKLMAKLDLARIFPGLKDFEVITICHHGIRSLSAAFYLREAGLPRVRSL
;
A
#
# COMPACT_ATOMS: atom_id res chain seq x y z
N MET A 1 -20.56 2.45 -19.35
CA MET A 1 -20.04 1.83 -18.12
C MET A 1 -18.70 2.47 -17.82
N ALA A 2 -18.57 3.16 -16.69
CA ALA A 2 -17.27 3.72 -16.28
C ALA A 2 -16.33 2.54 -15.96
N SER A 3 -15.21 2.45 -16.67
CA SER A 3 -14.18 1.47 -16.38
C SER A 3 -13.32 2.02 -15.23
N LEU A 4 -13.53 1.52 -14.02
CA LEU A 4 -12.64 1.79 -12.89
C LEU A 4 -11.31 1.10 -13.16
N LYS A 5 -10.22 1.86 -13.19
CA LYS A 5 -8.87 1.31 -13.38
C LYS A 5 -8.21 1.27 -12.01
N ILE A 6 -8.45 0.20 -11.28
CA ILE A 6 -7.84 -0.02 -9.96
C ILE A 6 -6.44 -0.62 -10.19
N PRO A 7 -5.36 0.14 -9.98
CA PRO A 7 -4.02 -0.42 -10.05
C PRO A 7 -3.85 -1.46 -8.93
N HIS A 8 -3.12 -2.53 -9.22
CA HIS A 8 -2.90 -3.64 -8.27
C HIS A 8 -4.19 -4.30 -7.76
N LEU A 9 -5.22 -4.38 -8.61
CA LEU A 9 -6.51 -5.01 -8.32
C LEU A 9 -6.40 -6.35 -7.57
N PRO A 10 -5.47 -7.28 -7.90
CA PRO A 10 -5.31 -8.52 -7.12
C PRO A 10 -4.95 -8.29 -5.64
N MET A 11 -4.05 -7.34 -5.36
CA MET A 11 -3.68 -6.98 -3.98
C MET A 11 -4.85 -6.28 -3.28
N VAL A 12 -5.57 -5.41 -3.98
CA VAL A 12 -6.73 -4.71 -3.45
C VAL A 12 -7.85 -5.70 -3.07
N ILE A 13 -8.15 -6.65 -3.94
CA ILE A 13 -9.13 -7.71 -3.66
C ILE A 13 -8.69 -8.52 -2.43
N ARG A 14 -7.40 -8.87 -2.34
CA ARG A 14 -6.83 -9.63 -1.23
C ARG A 14 -6.92 -8.88 0.10
N GLU A 15 -6.40 -7.67 0.17
CA GLU A 15 -6.24 -6.93 1.43
C GLU A 15 -7.51 -6.18 1.85
N ALA A 16 -8.25 -5.61 0.89
CA ALA A 16 -9.36 -4.72 1.21
C ALA A 16 -10.71 -5.44 1.34
N PHE A 17 -10.87 -6.60 0.71
CA PHE A 17 -12.11 -7.38 0.75
C PHE A 17 -11.96 -8.75 1.43
N ALA A 18 -10.73 -9.26 1.64
CA ALA A 18 -10.46 -10.59 2.20
C ALA A 18 -11.21 -11.73 1.46
N VAL A 19 -11.57 -11.49 0.19
CA VAL A 19 -12.25 -12.44 -0.67
C VAL A 19 -11.19 -13.07 -1.56
N TYR A 20 -10.60 -14.17 -1.09
CA TYR A 20 -9.69 -14.96 -1.89
C TYR A 20 -9.90 -16.44 -1.59
N ASN A 21 -10.10 -17.25 -2.63
CA ASN A 21 -9.94 -18.69 -2.54
C ASN A 21 -8.53 -19.05 -3.03
N GLN A 22 -7.87 -20.05 -2.41
CA GLN A 22 -6.53 -20.50 -2.79
C GLN A 22 -6.38 -20.89 -4.27
N ASP A 23 -7.50 -21.12 -4.97
CA ASP A 23 -7.56 -21.53 -6.38
C ASP A 23 -7.81 -20.37 -7.38
N ASP A 24 -8.00 -19.12 -6.92
CA ASP A 24 -8.27 -17.99 -7.81
C ASP A 24 -6.99 -17.61 -8.60
N SER A 25 -7.05 -17.74 -9.93
CA SER A 25 -5.97 -17.35 -10.86
C SER A 25 -5.98 -15.85 -11.16
N LEU A 26 -4.84 -15.26 -11.54
CA LEU A 26 -4.72 -13.84 -11.93
C LEU A 26 -5.72 -13.43 -13.04
N ASP A 27 -5.94 -14.31 -14.03
CA ASP A 27 -6.89 -14.06 -15.13
C ASP A 27 -8.35 -14.06 -14.65
N SER A 28 -8.67 -14.89 -13.65
CA SER A 28 -10.01 -14.92 -13.03
C SER A 28 -10.29 -13.65 -12.21
N LEU A 29 -9.27 -13.10 -11.55
CA LEU A 29 -9.39 -11.85 -10.78
C LEU A 29 -9.53 -10.63 -11.71
N ASN A 30 -8.79 -10.62 -12.83
CA ASN A 30 -8.84 -9.54 -13.81
C ASN A 30 -10.16 -9.49 -14.60
N SER A 31 -10.95 -10.56 -14.59
CA SER A 31 -12.27 -10.65 -15.24
C SER A 31 -13.44 -10.56 -14.27
N LEU A 32 -13.17 -10.37 -12.97
CA LEU A 32 -14.19 -10.34 -11.93
C LEU A 32 -15.08 -9.09 -12.04
N THR A 33 -16.39 -9.27 -12.11
CA THR A 33 -17.33 -8.13 -12.08
C THR A 33 -17.54 -7.65 -10.65
N VAL A 34 -17.92 -6.37 -10.50
CA VAL A 34 -18.27 -5.79 -9.19
C VAL A 34 -19.40 -6.57 -8.50
N SER A 35 -20.39 -7.03 -9.27
CA SER A 35 -21.48 -7.84 -8.73
C SER A 35 -20.98 -9.18 -8.17
N ALA A 36 -20.10 -9.87 -8.90
CA ALA A 36 -19.51 -11.12 -8.44
C ALA A 36 -18.64 -10.91 -7.19
N LEU A 37 -17.92 -9.79 -7.09
CA LEU A 37 -17.17 -9.42 -5.89
C LEU A 37 -18.11 -9.20 -4.69
N ALA A 38 -19.22 -8.49 -4.89
CA ALA A 38 -20.18 -8.21 -3.83
C ALA A 38 -20.85 -9.47 -3.30
N ASP A 39 -21.23 -10.38 -4.19
CA ASP A 39 -21.79 -11.68 -3.84
C ASP A 39 -20.79 -12.52 -3.03
N ARG A 40 -19.52 -12.58 -3.47
CA ARG A 40 -18.47 -13.31 -2.76
C ARG A 40 -18.14 -12.68 -1.40
N ALA A 41 -18.12 -11.36 -1.29
CA ALA A 41 -17.87 -10.63 -0.06
C ALA A 41 -19.05 -10.67 0.92
N LYS A 42 -20.24 -11.12 0.48
CA LYS A 42 -21.51 -10.98 1.22
C LYS A 42 -21.78 -9.54 1.65
N LEU A 43 -21.44 -8.58 0.79
CA LEU A 43 -21.61 -7.14 1.03
C LEU A 43 -22.62 -6.55 0.06
N PRO A 44 -23.36 -5.49 0.45
CA PRO A 44 -24.23 -4.79 -0.48
C PRO A 44 -23.40 -4.15 -1.61
N LEU A 45 -23.93 -4.19 -2.83
CA LEU A 45 -23.26 -3.66 -4.03
C LEU A 45 -22.81 -2.20 -3.85
N ASP A 46 -23.63 -1.37 -3.23
CA ASP A 46 -23.32 0.04 -2.93
C ASP A 46 -22.09 0.18 -2.02
N GLY A 47 -21.99 -0.65 -0.98
CA GLY A 47 -20.84 -0.65 -0.07
C GLY A 47 -19.55 -1.09 -0.77
N VAL A 48 -19.64 -2.06 -1.68
CA VAL A 48 -18.50 -2.51 -2.48
C VAL A 48 -18.05 -1.43 -3.45
N MET A 49 -18.98 -0.81 -4.17
CA MET A 49 -18.68 0.29 -5.08
C MET A 49 -18.00 1.45 -4.36
N LYS A 50 -18.54 1.88 -3.22
CA LYS A 50 -17.95 2.95 -2.42
C LYS A 50 -16.52 2.62 -1.98
N ARG A 51 -16.28 1.38 -1.55
CA ARG A 51 -14.96 0.91 -1.13
C ARG A 51 -13.98 0.84 -2.29
N LEU A 52 -14.39 0.33 -3.45
CA LEU A 52 -13.58 0.31 -4.67
C LEU A 52 -13.15 1.72 -5.11
N THR A 53 -14.07 2.69 -5.09
CA THR A 53 -13.76 4.08 -5.41
C THR A 53 -12.79 4.70 -4.39
N GLN A 54 -12.95 4.40 -3.10
CA GLN A 54 -11.99 4.83 -2.07
C GLN A 54 -10.61 4.25 -2.32
N ILE A 55 -10.53 2.96 -2.65
CA ILE A 55 -9.25 2.29 -2.92
C ILE A 55 -8.60 2.85 -4.19
N GLU A 56 -9.36 3.10 -5.25
CA GLU A 56 -8.85 3.74 -6.47
C GLU A 56 -8.22 5.11 -6.14
N THR A 57 -8.92 5.92 -5.34
CA THR A 57 -8.39 7.21 -4.85
C THR A 57 -7.13 7.04 -4.01
N MET A 58 -7.09 6.02 -3.14
CA MET A 58 -5.93 5.70 -2.31
C MET A 58 -4.78 5.06 -3.09
N ALA A 59 -5.03 4.56 -4.29
CA ALA A 59 -4.00 3.97 -5.14
C ALA A 59 -3.36 5.01 -6.06
N GLU A 60 -4.01 6.16 -6.27
CA GLU A 60 -3.40 7.30 -6.93
C GLU A 60 -2.12 7.74 -6.18
N ASN A 61 -1.03 7.88 -6.93
CA ASN A 61 0.29 8.27 -6.43
C ASN A 61 0.77 7.41 -5.24
N VAL A 62 0.44 6.12 -5.22
CA VAL A 62 0.90 5.20 -4.16
C VAL A 62 2.33 4.74 -4.36
N GLU A 63 2.90 4.85 -5.57
CA GLU A 63 4.28 4.46 -5.85
C GLU A 63 5.21 5.68 -5.98
N VAL A 64 6.49 5.46 -5.69
CA VAL A 64 7.59 6.40 -5.92
C VAL A 64 8.73 5.65 -6.60
N SER A 65 9.33 6.23 -7.63
CA SER A 65 10.49 5.62 -8.29
C SER A 65 11.79 5.87 -7.52
N CYS A 66 12.82 5.05 -7.73
CA CYS A 66 14.14 5.26 -7.11
C CYS A 66 14.74 6.63 -7.43
N THR A 67 14.61 7.11 -8.67
CA THR A 67 15.13 8.41 -9.11
C THR A 67 14.37 9.57 -8.47
N GLU A 68 13.05 9.43 -8.34
CA GLU A 68 12.21 10.41 -7.65
C GLU A 68 12.54 10.46 -6.16
N LEU A 69 12.66 9.31 -5.48
CA LEU A 69 13.07 9.26 -4.08
C LEU A 69 14.44 9.91 -3.87
N GLN A 70 15.41 9.61 -4.73
CA GLN A 70 16.73 10.24 -4.66
C GLN A 70 16.64 11.77 -4.79
N THR A 71 15.79 12.27 -5.70
CA THR A 71 15.56 13.70 -5.89
C THR A 71 14.95 14.33 -4.63
N LEU A 72 13.97 13.67 -4.02
CA LEU A 72 13.33 14.11 -2.79
C LEU A 72 14.31 14.17 -1.61
N LEU A 73 15.19 13.17 -1.48
CA LEU A 73 16.23 13.14 -0.45
C LEU A 73 17.29 14.22 -0.68
N ASN A 74 17.71 14.45 -1.94
CA ASN A 74 18.71 15.45 -2.29
C ASN A 74 18.22 16.89 -2.09
N ALA A 75 16.93 17.14 -2.31
CA ALA A 75 16.31 18.42 -2.04
C ALA A 75 16.29 18.77 -0.54
N LYS A 76 16.72 17.85 0.34
CA LYS A 76 16.63 17.95 1.81
C LYS A 76 15.23 18.35 2.25
N THR A 77 14.21 17.85 1.53
CA THR A 77 12.82 18.10 1.86
C THR A 77 12.58 17.62 3.29
N LYS A 78 12.40 18.57 4.21
CA LYS A 78 12.04 18.24 5.59
C LYS A 78 10.70 17.51 5.54
N GLY A 79 10.62 16.35 6.17
CA GLY A 79 9.36 15.61 6.29
C GLY A 79 9.28 14.29 5.53
N ILE A 80 10.38 13.68 5.08
CA ILE A 80 10.36 12.31 4.56
C ILE A 80 10.68 11.32 5.69
N TYR A 81 9.90 10.25 5.81
CA TYR A 81 10.14 9.16 6.74
C TYR A 81 10.30 7.84 5.98
N LEU A 82 11.50 7.27 6.00
CA LEU A 82 11.79 6.00 5.32
C LEU A 82 11.47 4.83 6.27
N LEU A 83 10.42 4.06 5.95
CA LEU A 83 9.97 2.90 6.73
C LEU A 83 10.30 1.61 5.98
N ASP A 84 11.25 0.85 6.50
CA ASP A 84 11.65 -0.43 5.90
C ASP A 84 10.77 -1.56 6.45
N VAL A 85 10.09 -2.29 5.56
CA VAL A 85 9.17 -3.38 5.91
C VAL A 85 9.75 -4.76 5.61
N ARG A 86 11.06 -4.83 5.35
CA ARG A 86 11.78 -6.09 5.15
C ARG A 86 11.99 -6.82 6.48
N GLN A 87 12.51 -8.04 6.39
CA GLN A 87 12.91 -8.81 7.57
C GLN A 87 14.17 -8.21 8.22
N PRO A 88 14.38 -8.41 9.53
CA PRO A 88 15.55 -7.86 10.23
C PRO A 88 16.89 -8.23 9.57
N TRP A 89 17.05 -9.48 9.15
CA TRP A 89 18.28 -9.94 8.49
C TRP A 89 18.52 -9.26 7.14
N GLU A 90 17.47 -8.92 6.38
CA GLU A 90 17.60 -8.20 5.10
C GLU A 90 18.07 -6.76 5.35
N PHE A 91 17.54 -6.12 6.40
CA PHE A 91 17.88 -4.76 6.81
C PHE A 91 19.32 -4.67 7.35
N ASP A 92 19.70 -5.64 8.18
CA ASP A 92 21.03 -5.69 8.77
C ASP A 92 22.11 -5.99 7.72
N LEU A 93 21.76 -6.69 6.62
CA LEU A 93 22.64 -6.90 5.47
C LEU A 93 22.88 -5.60 4.67
N CYS A 94 21.81 -4.86 4.37
CA CYS A 94 21.88 -3.55 3.72
C CYS A 94 20.58 -2.76 3.92
N HIS A 95 20.66 -1.43 3.99
CA HIS A 95 19.49 -0.55 4.07
C HIS A 95 19.82 0.85 3.54
N LEU A 96 18.78 1.63 3.25
CA LEU A 96 18.95 3.05 2.90
C LEU A 96 19.30 3.84 4.15
N ASP A 97 20.25 4.76 4.04
CA ASP A 97 20.64 5.63 5.15
C ASP A 97 19.44 6.39 5.71
N GLY A 98 19.31 6.38 7.03
CA GLY A 98 18.20 7.03 7.74
C GLY A 98 16.89 6.22 7.77
N SER A 99 16.79 5.10 7.04
CA SER A 99 15.62 4.22 7.13
C SER A 99 15.44 3.56 8.48
N LYS A 100 14.19 3.30 8.84
CA LYS A 100 13.79 2.71 10.11
C LYS A 100 13.07 1.38 9.85
N LEU A 101 13.60 0.30 10.40
CA LEU A 101 13.00 -1.02 10.28
C LEU A 101 11.71 -1.11 11.10
N MET A 102 10.59 -1.36 10.43
CA MET A 102 9.26 -1.49 11.02
C MET A 102 9.21 -2.50 12.18
N ALA A 103 9.90 -3.64 12.04
CA ALA A 103 9.96 -4.68 13.06
C ALA A 103 10.63 -4.24 14.38
N LYS A 104 11.40 -3.14 14.36
CA LYS A 104 12.07 -2.56 15.54
C LYS A 104 11.31 -1.33 16.09
N LEU A 105 10.14 -1.01 15.55
CA LEU A 105 9.35 0.17 15.94
C LEU A 105 8.06 -0.25 16.68
N ASP A 106 7.70 0.54 17.68
CA ASP A 106 6.33 0.55 18.19
C ASP A 106 5.49 1.46 17.29
N LEU A 107 4.88 0.85 16.27
CA LEU A 107 4.10 1.56 15.27
C LEU A 107 2.95 2.35 15.88
N ALA A 108 2.22 1.77 16.85
CA ALA A 108 1.10 2.42 17.51
C ALA A 108 1.53 3.72 18.21
N ARG A 109 2.71 3.70 18.84
CA ARG A 109 3.27 4.87 19.51
C ARG A 109 3.71 5.97 18.55
N ILE A 110 4.35 5.63 17.43
CA ILE A 110 4.88 6.63 16.49
C ILE A 110 3.84 7.12 15.48
N PHE A 111 2.77 6.35 15.27
CA PHE A 111 1.75 6.59 14.25
C PHE A 111 1.22 8.03 14.22
N PRO A 112 0.89 8.69 15.36
CA PRO A 112 0.39 10.06 15.32
C PRO A 112 1.39 11.04 14.71
N GLY A 113 2.68 10.88 15.03
CA GLY A 113 3.75 11.74 14.50
C GLY A 113 4.05 11.48 13.03
N LEU A 114 3.80 10.26 12.52
CA LEU A 114 3.99 9.95 11.10
C LEU A 114 3.06 10.75 10.17
N LYS A 115 1.95 11.30 10.68
CA LYS A 115 1.02 12.14 9.90
C LYS A 115 1.64 13.43 9.39
N ASP A 116 2.71 13.89 10.02
CA ASP A 116 3.46 15.09 9.60
C ASP A 116 4.46 14.79 8.49
N PHE A 117 4.73 13.50 8.22
CA PHE A 117 5.70 13.06 7.24
C PHE A 117 5.03 12.54 5.97
N GLU A 118 5.78 12.57 4.90
CA GLU A 118 5.62 11.67 3.77
C GLU A 118 6.37 10.37 4.08
N VAL A 119 5.61 9.29 4.29
CA VAL A 119 6.17 7.99 4.64
C VAL A 119 6.46 7.21 3.37
N ILE A 120 7.71 6.75 3.20
CA ILE A 120 8.10 5.91 2.08
C ILE A 120 8.36 4.50 2.61
N THR A 121 7.50 3.55 2.25
CA THR A 121 7.67 2.14 2.61
C THR A 121 8.62 1.46 1.64
N ILE A 122 9.55 0.65 2.15
CA ILE A 122 10.64 0.06 1.36
C ILE A 122 10.63 -1.46 1.48
N CYS A 123 10.73 -2.16 0.35
CA CYS A 123 11.10 -3.56 0.30
C CYS A 123 12.00 -3.86 -0.91
N HIS A 124 12.33 -5.14 -1.15
CA HIS A 124 13.23 -5.49 -2.25
C HIS A 124 12.57 -5.48 -3.65
N HIS A 125 11.27 -5.76 -3.74
CA HIS A 125 10.57 -5.99 -5.03
C HIS A 125 9.25 -5.21 -5.17
N GLY A 126 8.99 -4.21 -4.34
CA GLY A 126 7.75 -3.41 -4.37
C GLY A 126 6.50 -4.06 -3.73
N ILE A 127 6.36 -5.38 -3.71
CA ILE A 127 5.09 -6.04 -3.28
C ILE A 127 4.78 -5.82 -1.79
N ARG A 128 5.78 -5.99 -0.91
CA ARG A 128 5.60 -5.82 0.54
C ARG A 128 5.46 -4.35 0.93
N SER A 129 6.24 -3.47 0.29
CA SER A 129 6.14 -2.02 0.50
C SER A 129 4.77 -1.52 0.06
N LEU A 130 4.26 -1.96 -1.08
CA LEU A 130 2.94 -1.59 -1.56
C LEU A 130 1.83 -2.01 -0.60
N SER A 131 1.85 -3.26 -0.16
CA SER A 131 0.87 -3.77 0.82
C SER A 131 0.91 -2.95 2.12
N ALA A 132 2.11 -2.61 2.61
CA ALA A 132 2.28 -1.77 3.78
C ALA A 132 1.78 -0.33 3.57
N ALA A 133 2.02 0.26 2.39
CA ALA A 133 1.55 1.59 2.05
C ALA A 133 0.01 1.67 2.10
N PHE A 134 -0.67 0.70 1.50
CA PHE A 134 -2.14 0.62 1.56
C PHE A 134 -2.64 0.44 2.99
N TYR A 135 -2.06 -0.49 3.76
CA TYR A 135 -2.45 -0.71 5.15
C TYR A 135 -2.31 0.56 6.00
N LEU A 136 -1.22 1.31 5.81
CA LEU A 136 -0.96 2.55 6.53
C LEU A 136 -1.89 3.69 6.09
N ARG A 137 -2.22 3.78 4.79
CA ARG A 137 -3.22 4.75 4.28
C ARG A 137 -4.61 4.44 4.86
N GLU A 138 -5.03 3.18 4.88
CA GLU A 138 -6.29 2.71 5.50
C GLU A 138 -6.34 3.04 7.00
N ALA A 139 -5.22 2.88 7.70
CA ALA A 139 -5.11 3.25 9.12
C ALA A 139 -5.16 4.77 9.37
N GLY A 140 -5.14 5.60 8.32
CA GLY A 140 -5.28 7.04 8.39
C GLY A 140 -3.99 7.85 8.28
N LEU A 141 -2.92 7.28 7.70
CA LEU A 141 -1.77 8.09 7.26
C LEU A 141 -2.01 8.66 5.86
N PRO A 142 -2.08 9.98 5.69
CA PRO A 142 -2.52 10.60 4.43
C PRO A 142 -1.47 10.54 3.31
N ARG A 143 -0.18 10.43 3.65
CA ARG A 143 0.94 10.53 2.71
C ARG A 143 1.87 9.34 2.88
N VAL A 144 1.54 8.22 2.24
CA VAL A 144 2.37 7.01 2.25
C VAL A 144 2.63 6.55 0.83
N ARG A 145 3.88 6.35 0.41
CA ARG A 145 4.22 5.81 -0.91
C ARG A 145 5.12 4.59 -0.80
N SER A 146 5.01 3.71 -1.77
CA SER A 146 5.80 2.50 -1.92
C SER A 146 6.97 2.75 -2.86
N LEU A 147 8.17 2.47 -2.37
CA LEU A 147 9.36 2.26 -3.21
C LEU A 147 9.41 0.80 -3.69
#